data_AF-A0A7C1E1B5-F1
#
_entry.id   AF-A0A7C1E1B5-F1
#
_cell.length_a   1.000
_cell.length_b   1.000
_cell.length_c   1.000
_cell.angle_alpha   90.00
_cell.angle_beta   90.00
_cell.angle_gamma   90.00
#
_symmetry.space_group_name_H-M   'P 1'
#
loop_
_entity.id
_entity.type
_entity.pdbx_description
1 polymer ?
#
loop_
_entity_poly.entity_id
_entity_poly.type
_entity_poly.pdbx_seq_one_letter_code
_entity_poly.pdbx_strand_id
1 'polypeptide(L)'
;MGAILAFGQAAAAADVAPNETANITTPVMENTLENSTSLVNTTPATVAVEGSAYTATAGNGDVIASGSNAASVIQAAVDFVPDGGVVEIQQGTYPIASTITAKKSITLRGIGMPVFKSATKDYLIECKGTLLASSAPAEDVPANSTMVRVNDASGLAAGDLILIFDTTQWNPDDDGWYQRMKTGELHRVQSVTENEIAFDDPLLHTYSLSKNANVQFIKPVSVTIEGITILGGSKSGDYSGISLRYTIDSTLRDCHIDSCGLRATHIMDCYETTIAHCTIENAEKKGYGYGVDVHSSSAYTRIIDSTIDRCRHCITHVAHPGSSIGVPRETFIERNYLRGSIAHTIDAHPCAESWYIYNNEITHLYGNKYLVNNGAKYCEVKGNTLHDGFGCRKRQDIRDITFIIENNTFIDVKQCADTTDRGTMRYFEFSNNTCTDCQNFMVKSTIADDVRIAGNTYSGSHGGEVILVKNADQGSIEENSIEGSLDGRISVQGCMDVLVKGNTGTGDQAGNATASNQPALQN
;
A
#
# COMPACT_ATOMS: atom_id res chain seq x y z
N MET A 1 -56.81 -18.88 48.26
CA MET A 1 -56.00 -20.10 48.06
C MET A 1 -55.59 -20.11 46.60
N GLY A 2 -54.49 -19.45 46.25
CA GLY A 2 -53.19 -20.10 46.01
C GLY A 2 -53.11 -20.40 44.50
N ALA A 3 -52.29 -19.75 43.70
CA ALA A 3 -50.84 -19.91 43.77
C ALA A 3 -50.07 -18.67 43.32
N ILE A 4 -48.97 -18.47 44.03
CA ILE A 4 -47.86 -17.55 43.78
C ILE A 4 -46.99 -18.18 42.70
N LEU A 5 -46.69 -17.43 41.62
CA LEU A 5 -45.63 -17.76 40.67
C LEU A 5 -44.45 -16.82 40.96
N ALA A 6 -43.37 -17.38 41.50
CA ALA A 6 -42.08 -16.73 41.63
C ALA A 6 -40.96 -17.70 41.19
N PHE A 7 -40.24 -17.24 40.15
CA PHE A 7 -38.80 -17.38 39.83
C PHE A 7 -38.01 -18.67 40.09
N GLY A 8 -37.28 -19.09 39.05
CA GLY A 8 -36.09 -19.96 39.16
C GLY A 8 -35.46 -20.38 37.82
N GLN A 9 -34.54 -19.55 37.31
CA GLN A 9 -33.35 -19.82 36.48
C GLN A 9 -33.35 -20.92 35.39
N ALA A 10 -33.02 -20.51 34.15
CA ALA A 10 -31.73 -20.78 33.50
C ALA A 10 -31.73 -20.13 32.09
N ALA A 11 -30.96 -19.05 31.91
CA ALA A 11 -30.61 -18.58 30.58
C ALA A 11 -29.43 -19.42 30.09
N ALA A 12 -29.69 -20.33 29.16
CA ALA A 12 -28.64 -21.03 28.44
C ALA A 12 -27.92 -20.02 27.54
N ALA A 13 -26.60 -20.01 27.65
CA ALA A 13 -25.70 -19.31 26.74
C ALA A 13 -25.98 -19.78 25.31
N ALA A 14 -26.27 -18.84 24.42
CA ALA A 14 -26.24 -19.10 22.99
C ALA A 14 -24.76 -19.18 22.58
N ASP A 15 -24.35 -20.36 22.13
CA ASP A 15 -23.08 -20.59 21.45
C ASP A 15 -22.92 -19.57 20.31
N VAL A 16 -21.97 -18.65 20.49
CA VAL A 16 -21.45 -17.84 19.40
C VAL A 16 -20.51 -18.76 18.62
N ALA A 17 -21.00 -19.27 17.49
CA ALA A 17 -20.17 -20.00 16.55
C ALA A 17 -18.97 -19.13 16.14
N PRO A 18 -17.75 -19.70 16.06
CA PRO A 18 -16.59 -18.97 15.58
C PRO A 18 -16.87 -18.53 14.15
N ASN A 19 -16.71 -17.23 13.91
CA ASN A 19 -16.84 -16.62 12.60
C ASN A 19 -15.91 -17.39 11.66
N GLU A 20 -16.48 -18.18 10.75
CA GLU A 20 -15.75 -18.89 9.73
C GLU A 20 -14.82 -17.89 9.07
N THR A 21 -13.52 -18.20 9.07
CA THR A 21 -12.53 -17.60 8.19
C THR A 21 -13.16 -17.50 6.82
N ALA A 22 -13.56 -16.28 6.43
CA ALA A 22 -13.86 -15.98 5.05
C ALA A 22 -12.59 -16.40 4.29
N ASN A 23 -12.68 -17.51 3.57
CA ASN A 23 -11.75 -17.83 2.51
C ASN A 23 -11.88 -16.69 1.52
N ILE A 24 -11.13 -15.61 1.75
CA ILE A 24 -10.75 -14.66 0.73
C ILE A 24 -9.83 -15.48 -0.17
N THR A 25 -10.42 -16.26 -1.07
CA THR A 25 -9.73 -16.69 -2.27
C THR A 25 -9.27 -15.40 -2.93
N THR A 26 -7.99 -15.07 -2.75
CA THR A 26 -7.31 -14.05 -3.53
C THR A 26 -7.69 -14.32 -4.98
N PRO A 27 -8.34 -13.38 -5.68
CA PRO A 27 -8.55 -13.55 -7.10
C PRO A 27 -7.15 -13.68 -7.72
N VAL A 28 -6.78 -14.88 -8.13
CA VAL A 28 -5.73 -15.05 -9.11
C VAL A 28 -6.32 -14.50 -10.39
N MET A 29 -6.25 -13.18 -10.58
CA MET A 29 -6.40 -12.62 -11.91
C MET A 29 -5.21 -13.17 -12.70
N GLU A 30 -5.51 -14.15 -13.56
CA GLU A 30 -4.58 -14.59 -14.59
C GLU A 30 -4.04 -13.35 -15.31
N ASN A 31 -2.73 -13.37 -15.52
CA ASN A 31 -1.93 -12.30 -16.09
C ASN A 31 -2.21 -12.15 -17.59
N THR A 32 -3.44 -11.80 -17.97
CA THR A 32 -3.79 -11.46 -19.35
C THR A 32 -3.69 -9.95 -19.51
N LEU A 33 -2.51 -9.50 -19.90
CA LEU A 33 -2.29 -8.24 -20.62
C LEU A 33 -3.01 -8.31 -21.99
N GLU A 34 -4.34 -8.44 -22.00
CA GLU A 34 -5.15 -8.20 -23.20
C GLU A 34 -5.82 -6.84 -23.08
N ASN A 35 -5.02 -5.87 -23.52
CA ASN A 35 -5.35 -4.54 -24.01
C ASN A 35 -6.83 -4.33 -24.37
N SER A 36 -7.60 -3.74 -23.45
CA SER A 36 -8.93 -3.19 -23.72
C SER A 36 -8.94 -1.68 -23.47
N THR A 37 -8.27 -0.94 -24.34
CA THR A 37 -8.68 0.43 -24.65
C THR A 37 -8.90 0.50 -26.15
N SER A 38 -10.07 1.00 -26.57
CA SER A 38 -10.31 1.37 -27.95
C SER A 38 -9.41 2.57 -28.28
N LEU A 39 -8.16 2.28 -28.65
CA LEU A 39 -7.24 3.28 -29.17
C LEU A 39 -7.87 3.85 -30.45
N VAL A 40 -8.40 5.07 -30.34
CA VAL A 40 -8.68 5.90 -31.51
C VAL A 40 -7.35 6.01 -32.23
N ASN A 41 -7.26 5.35 -33.39
CA ASN A 41 -6.06 5.22 -34.19
C ASN A 41 -5.71 6.61 -34.78
N THR A 42 -5.13 7.46 -33.94
CA THR A 42 -4.57 8.75 -34.32
C THR A 42 -3.07 8.61 -34.37
N THR A 43 -2.49 9.00 -35.49
CA THR A 43 -1.04 9.02 -35.65
C THR A 43 -0.43 9.87 -34.53
N PRO A 44 0.60 9.39 -33.81
CA PRO A 44 1.16 10.09 -32.66
C PRO A 44 1.63 11.51 -32.99
N ALA A 45 1.54 12.43 -32.02
CA ALA A 45 2.33 13.66 -32.06
C ALA A 45 3.77 13.33 -31.64
N THR A 46 4.76 13.85 -32.37
CA THR A 46 6.18 13.57 -32.10
C THR A 46 6.90 14.83 -31.65
N VAL A 47 7.66 14.76 -30.55
CA VAL A 47 8.52 15.82 -30.06
C VAL A 47 9.99 15.43 -30.22
N ALA A 48 10.77 16.25 -30.92
CA ALA A 48 12.20 16.04 -31.15
C ALA A 48 13.02 17.26 -30.72
N VAL A 49 14.32 17.04 -30.50
CA VAL A 49 15.31 18.09 -30.22
C VAL A 49 16.42 18.05 -31.27
N GLU A 50 16.79 19.24 -31.77
CA GLU A 50 17.94 19.43 -32.65
C GLU A 50 18.72 20.66 -32.17
N GLY A 51 19.96 20.44 -31.71
CA GLY A 51 20.74 21.48 -31.06
C GLY A 51 20.03 22.01 -29.80
N SER A 52 19.63 23.28 -29.83
CA SER A 52 18.88 23.93 -28.73
C SER A 52 17.40 24.19 -29.06
N ALA A 53 16.91 23.68 -30.20
CA ALA A 53 15.54 23.85 -30.64
C ALA A 53 14.76 22.55 -30.44
N TYR A 54 13.52 22.70 -29.99
CA TYR A 54 12.55 21.62 -29.79
C TYR A 54 11.40 21.84 -30.76
N THR A 55 10.91 20.74 -31.36
CA THR A 55 9.80 20.80 -32.31
C THR A 55 8.81 19.67 -32.00
N ALA A 56 7.53 20.01 -31.90
CA ALA A 56 6.41 19.10 -31.87
C ALA A 56 5.76 19.06 -33.27
N THR A 57 5.56 17.87 -33.80
CA THR A 57 4.95 17.63 -35.12
C THR A 57 3.76 16.69 -34.99
N ALA A 58 2.69 16.97 -35.72
CA ALA A 58 1.56 16.08 -35.86
C ALA A 58 1.94 14.91 -36.77
N GLY A 59 1.19 13.82 -36.70
CA GLY A 59 1.50 12.62 -37.49
C GLY A 59 1.39 12.79 -39.01
N ASN A 60 0.83 13.91 -39.50
CA ASN A 60 0.83 14.28 -40.92
C ASN A 60 2.06 15.14 -41.33
N GLY A 61 2.96 15.44 -40.39
CA GLY A 61 4.14 16.27 -40.58
C GLY A 61 3.95 17.77 -40.27
N ASP A 62 2.74 18.22 -39.94
CA ASP A 62 2.49 19.62 -39.61
C ASP A 62 3.14 19.98 -38.28
N VAL A 63 3.74 21.17 -38.19
CA VAL A 63 4.34 21.66 -36.94
C VAL A 63 3.23 22.10 -35.99
N ILE A 64 3.15 21.46 -34.83
CA ILE A 64 2.27 21.82 -33.71
C ILE A 64 2.88 23.02 -32.96
N ALA A 65 4.17 22.93 -32.64
CA ALA A 65 4.92 23.96 -31.93
C ALA A 65 6.42 23.81 -32.20
N SER A 66 7.16 24.91 -32.16
CA SER A 66 8.62 24.89 -32.16
C SER A 66 9.18 26.03 -31.31
N GLY A 67 10.37 25.84 -30.74
CA GLY A 67 11.03 26.88 -29.94
C GLY A 67 12.16 26.35 -29.07
N SER A 68 12.69 27.21 -28.20
CA SER A 68 13.80 26.88 -27.29
C SER A 68 13.35 26.40 -25.90
N ASN A 69 12.04 26.36 -25.63
CA ASN A 69 11.48 25.90 -24.37
C ASN A 69 10.85 24.50 -24.54
N ALA A 70 11.56 23.47 -24.08
CA ALA A 70 11.11 22.08 -24.18
C ALA A 70 9.76 21.85 -23.52
N ALA A 71 9.55 22.38 -22.30
CA ALA A 71 8.31 22.19 -21.56
C ALA A 71 7.10 22.71 -22.33
N SER A 72 7.21 23.91 -22.93
CA SER A 72 6.12 24.50 -23.74
C SER A 72 5.84 23.69 -25.01
N VAL A 73 6.88 23.17 -25.68
CA VAL A 73 6.72 22.36 -26.89
C VAL A 73 6.10 21.00 -26.58
N ILE A 74 6.52 20.34 -25.49
CA ILE A 74 5.92 19.09 -25.02
C ILE A 74 4.47 19.31 -24.59
N GLN A 75 4.20 20.38 -23.83
CA GLN A 75 2.83 20.71 -23.44
C GLN A 75 1.92 20.93 -24.66
N ALA A 76 2.41 21.63 -25.69
CA ALA A 76 1.63 21.82 -26.92
C ALA A 76 1.30 20.49 -27.63
N ALA A 77 2.21 19.50 -27.60
CA ALA A 77 1.92 18.17 -28.13
C ALA A 77 0.87 17.44 -27.28
N VAL A 78 0.96 17.52 -25.94
CA VAL A 78 -0.05 16.97 -25.02
C VAL A 78 -1.41 17.61 -25.23
N ASP A 79 -1.47 18.93 -25.41
CA ASP A 79 -2.71 19.66 -25.66
C ASP A 79 -3.31 19.33 -27.03
N PHE A 80 -2.47 19.09 -28.04
CA PHE A 80 -2.88 18.79 -29.41
C PHE A 80 -3.53 17.42 -29.59
N VAL A 81 -2.97 16.37 -29.01
CA VAL A 81 -3.48 15.00 -29.21
C VAL A 81 -4.91 14.87 -28.65
N PRO A 82 -5.79 14.02 -29.22
CA PRO A 82 -7.12 13.80 -28.64
C PRO A 82 -7.04 13.09 -27.27
N ASP A 83 -8.17 13.00 -26.58
CA ASP A 83 -8.32 12.10 -25.43
C ASP A 83 -8.04 10.64 -25.88
N GLY A 84 -7.22 9.93 -25.13
CA GLY A 84 -6.64 8.63 -25.49
C GLY A 84 -5.47 8.71 -26.50
N GLY A 85 -5.00 9.91 -26.86
CA GLY A 85 -3.95 10.10 -27.85
C GLY A 85 -2.53 9.80 -27.34
N VAL A 86 -1.59 9.70 -28.28
CA VAL A 86 -0.18 9.35 -28.01
C VAL A 86 0.75 10.51 -28.35
N VAL A 87 1.63 10.85 -27.42
CA VAL A 87 2.77 11.76 -27.62
C VAL A 87 4.06 10.95 -27.54
N GLU A 88 4.82 10.92 -28.63
CA GLU A 88 6.14 10.30 -28.70
C GLU A 88 7.24 11.34 -28.51
N ILE A 89 8.10 11.11 -27.52
CA ILE A 89 9.25 11.96 -27.22
C ILE A 89 10.49 11.25 -27.75
N GLN A 90 11.11 11.82 -28.78
CA GLN A 90 12.31 11.28 -29.38
C GLN A 90 13.52 11.41 -28.45
N GLN A 91 14.54 10.60 -28.69
CA GLN A 91 15.76 10.62 -27.90
C GLN A 91 16.35 12.03 -27.81
N GLY A 92 16.73 12.44 -26.60
CA GLY A 92 17.26 13.77 -26.38
C GLY A 92 17.26 14.14 -24.90
N THR A 93 17.76 15.34 -24.59
CA THR A 93 17.65 15.93 -23.25
C THR A 93 16.75 17.16 -23.31
N TYR A 94 15.75 17.18 -22.46
CA TYR A 94 14.70 18.19 -22.41
C TYR A 94 14.70 18.86 -21.04
N PRO A 95 15.19 20.10 -20.91
CA PRO A 95 15.09 20.88 -19.68
C PRO A 95 13.63 21.30 -19.44
N ILE A 96 13.02 20.78 -18.38
CA ILE A 96 11.62 21.01 -18.04
C ILE A 96 11.53 22.06 -16.94
N ALA A 97 11.28 23.32 -17.35
CA ALA A 97 11.19 24.47 -16.44
C ALA A 97 9.79 24.70 -15.84
N SER A 98 8.79 23.98 -16.31
CA SER A 98 7.41 24.02 -15.81
C SER A 98 6.77 22.64 -15.95
N THR A 99 5.84 22.32 -15.05
CA THR A 99 5.09 21.05 -15.07
C THR A 99 4.44 20.81 -16.43
N ILE A 100 4.57 19.58 -16.93
CA ILE A 100 3.81 19.06 -18.06
C ILE A 100 2.51 18.50 -17.49
N THR A 101 1.37 19.06 -17.88
CA THR A 101 0.06 18.71 -17.33
C THR A 101 -0.80 17.98 -18.35
N ALA A 102 -1.38 16.84 -17.95
CA ALA A 102 -2.40 16.12 -18.70
C ALA A 102 -3.73 16.08 -17.93
N LYS A 103 -4.81 16.59 -18.54
CA LYS A 103 -6.17 16.59 -17.97
C LYS A 103 -7.16 15.72 -18.77
N LYS A 104 -6.61 14.84 -19.59
CA LYS A 104 -7.31 13.87 -20.44
C LYS A 104 -6.46 12.61 -20.47
N SER A 105 -7.06 11.50 -20.90
CA SER A 105 -6.33 10.24 -21.04
C SER A 105 -5.27 10.39 -22.12
N ILE A 106 -4.05 9.92 -21.85
CA ILE A 106 -2.93 10.03 -22.80
C ILE A 106 -1.93 8.90 -22.62
N THR A 107 -1.15 8.65 -23.67
CA THR A 107 0.13 7.96 -23.59
C THR A 107 1.28 8.93 -23.85
N LEU A 108 2.24 9.00 -22.94
CA LEU A 108 3.51 9.69 -23.13
C LEU A 108 4.62 8.64 -23.27
N ARG A 109 5.12 8.46 -24.49
CA ARG A 109 6.08 7.41 -24.85
C ARG A 109 7.44 7.99 -25.19
N GLY A 110 8.47 7.56 -24.50
CA GLY A 110 9.85 7.86 -24.88
C GLY A 110 10.39 6.89 -25.93
N ILE A 111 10.98 7.43 -26.99
CA ILE A 111 11.68 6.69 -28.04
C ILE A 111 13.18 6.88 -27.82
N GLY A 112 13.90 5.79 -27.52
CA GLY A 112 15.33 5.84 -27.22
C GLY A 112 15.68 6.45 -25.86
N MET A 113 14.77 6.37 -24.89
CA MET A 113 14.95 6.82 -23.49
C MET A 113 15.32 8.31 -23.35
N PRO A 114 14.45 9.25 -23.79
CA PRO A 114 14.69 10.67 -23.59
C PRO A 114 14.81 11.04 -22.10
N VAL A 115 15.58 12.08 -21.84
CA VAL A 115 15.84 12.59 -20.49
C VAL A 115 15.08 13.88 -20.26
N PHE A 116 14.13 13.85 -19.35
CA PHE A 116 13.46 15.02 -18.78
C PHE A 116 14.26 15.50 -17.58
N LYS A 117 14.98 16.61 -17.75
CA LYS A 117 15.78 17.20 -16.69
C LYS A 117 14.99 18.29 -15.98
N SER A 118 14.68 18.08 -14.70
CA SER A 118 13.89 19.03 -13.94
C SER A 118 14.64 20.34 -13.70
N ALA A 119 14.01 21.45 -14.05
CA ALA A 119 14.39 22.79 -13.64
C ALA A 119 13.32 23.44 -12.73
N THR A 120 12.27 22.69 -12.37
CA THR A 120 11.23 23.09 -11.41
C THR A 120 11.30 22.23 -10.14
N LYS A 121 10.81 22.77 -9.01
CA LYS A 121 10.63 21.99 -7.77
C LYS A 121 9.25 21.34 -7.68
N ASP A 122 8.30 21.76 -8.52
CA ASP A 122 6.98 21.12 -8.59
C ASP A 122 7.08 19.72 -9.21
N TYR A 123 5.94 19.05 -9.38
CA TYR A 123 5.87 17.84 -10.20
C TYR A 123 6.36 18.15 -11.61
N LEU A 124 7.22 17.29 -12.15
CA LEU A 124 7.67 17.41 -13.53
C LEU A 124 6.54 17.02 -14.50
N ILE A 125 5.78 15.97 -14.16
CA ILE A 125 4.57 15.54 -14.88
C ILE A 125 3.42 15.47 -13.88
N GLU A 126 2.29 16.11 -14.20
CA GLU A 126 1.04 15.99 -13.45
C GLU A 126 -0.08 15.50 -14.38
N CYS A 127 -0.63 14.33 -14.09
CA CYS A 127 -1.80 13.82 -14.79
C CYS A 127 -2.98 13.76 -13.82
N LYS A 128 -4.09 14.40 -14.21
CA LYS A 128 -5.18 14.66 -13.28
C LYS A 128 -6.57 14.58 -13.91
N GLY A 129 -7.43 13.74 -13.34
CA GLY A 129 -8.87 13.71 -13.62
C GLY A 129 -9.63 14.87 -12.97
N THR A 130 -10.96 14.83 -13.03
CA THR A 130 -11.82 15.93 -12.59
C THR A 130 -12.78 15.48 -11.49
N LEU A 131 -12.90 16.29 -10.43
CA LEU A 131 -13.98 16.13 -9.45
C LEU A 131 -15.29 16.68 -10.05
N LEU A 132 -16.36 15.90 -9.93
CA LEU A 132 -17.71 16.32 -10.27
C LEU A 132 -18.48 16.77 -9.01
N ALA A 133 -19.75 17.13 -9.16
CA ALA A 133 -20.60 17.41 -8.00
C ALA A 133 -20.75 16.13 -7.15
N SER A 134 -20.71 16.27 -5.83
CA SER A 134 -20.97 15.15 -4.93
C SER A 134 -22.46 15.06 -4.59
N SER A 135 -22.88 13.89 -4.13
CA SER A 135 -24.28 13.62 -3.77
C SER A 135 -24.33 12.84 -2.46
N ALA A 136 -25.27 13.19 -1.58
CA ALA A 136 -25.53 12.36 -0.41
C ALA A 136 -26.26 11.07 -0.83
N PRO A 137 -25.98 9.93 -0.18
CA PRO A 137 -26.79 8.74 -0.36
C PRO A 137 -28.22 9.00 0.15
N ALA A 138 -29.19 8.24 -0.37
CA ALA A 138 -30.59 8.32 0.04
C ALA A 138 -30.86 7.62 1.38
N GLU A 139 -29.98 6.70 1.77
CA GLU A 139 -30.03 5.88 2.98
C GLU A 139 -28.62 5.51 3.46
N ASP A 140 -28.51 4.89 4.64
CA ASP A 140 -27.24 4.32 5.10
C ASP A 140 -26.79 3.22 4.13
N VAL A 141 -25.50 3.17 3.82
CA VAL A 141 -24.93 2.21 2.87
C VAL A 141 -24.13 1.16 3.66
N PRO A 142 -24.62 -0.08 3.82
CA PRO A 142 -23.94 -1.07 4.63
C PRO A 142 -22.70 -1.63 3.94
N ALA A 143 -21.70 -2.05 4.74
CA ALA A 143 -20.60 -2.88 4.26
C ALA A 143 -21.11 -4.09 3.47
N ASN A 144 -20.32 -4.56 2.51
CA ASN A 144 -20.65 -5.58 1.51
C ASN A 144 -21.68 -5.17 0.44
N SER A 145 -22.21 -3.95 0.46
CA SER A 145 -23.05 -3.46 -0.65
C SER A 145 -22.21 -3.29 -1.92
N THR A 146 -22.79 -3.60 -3.07
CA THR A 146 -22.21 -3.38 -4.42
C THR A 146 -22.92 -2.24 -5.17
N MET A 147 -23.75 -1.49 -4.46
CA MET A 147 -24.55 -0.41 -5.02
C MET A 147 -24.85 0.68 -3.98
N VAL A 148 -25.07 1.90 -4.45
CA VAL A 148 -25.54 3.03 -3.65
C VAL A 148 -26.61 3.81 -4.41
N ARG A 149 -27.71 4.13 -3.72
CA ARG A 149 -28.71 5.07 -4.22
C ARG A 149 -28.39 6.46 -3.71
N VAL A 150 -28.27 7.44 -4.60
CA VAL A 150 -27.98 8.84 -4.27
C VAL A 150 -29.19 9.75 -4.53
N ASN A 151 -29.13 11.00 -4.07
CA ASN A 151 -30.20 11.96 -4.36
C ASN A 151 -30.16 12.45 -5.82
N ASP A 152 -28.96 12.50 -6.40
CA ASP A 152 -28.71 12.95 -7.77
C ASP A 152 -27.44 12.29 -8.30
N ALA A 153 -27.56 11.45 -9.33
CA ALA A 153 -26.44 10.82 -10.04
C ALA A 153 -26.08 11.55 -11.36
N SER A 154 -26.64 12.73 -11.59
CA SER A 154 -26.44 13.48 -12.85
C SER A 154 -24.96 13.71 -13.15
N GLY A 155 -24.57 13.37 -14.38
CA GLY A 155 -23.20 13.58 -14.88
C GLY A 155 -22.23 12.44 -14.59
N LEU A 156 -22.64 11.44 -13.82
CA LEU A 156 -21.89 10.19 -13.62
C LEU A 156 -22.25 9.17 -14.72
N ALA A 157 -21.26 8.41 -15.18
CA ALA A 157 -21.43 7.33 -16.13
C ALA A 157 -20.65 6.07 -15.71
N ALA A 158 -20.93 4.94 -16.36
CA ALA A 158 -20.08 3.76 -16.25
C ALA A 158 -18.63 4.08 -16.63
N GLY A 159 -17.67 3.58 -15.86
CA GLY A 159 -16.24 3.87 -15.99
C GLY A 159 -15.75 5.09 -15.21
N ASP A 160 -16.65 5.92 -14.68
CA ASP A 160 -16.26 6.95 -13.70
C ASP A 160 -15.90 6.31 -12.35
N LEU A 161 -15.36 7.12 -11.44
CA LEU A 161 -15.06 6.70 -10.07
C LEU A 161 -16.00 7.39 -9.07
N ILE A 162 -16.30 6.69 -7.98
CA ILE A 162 -16.93 7.27 -6.80
C ILE A 162 -16.04 7.08 -5.58
N LEU A 163 -15.91 8.11 -4.75
CA LEU A 163 -15.36 8.02 -3.41
C LEU A 163 -16.53 8.12 -2.42
N ILE A 164 -16.86 7.01 -1.77
CA ILE A 164 -17.88 6.96 -0.71
C ILE A 164 -17.16 7.14 0.63
N PHE A 165 -17.68 8.04 1.47
CA PHE A 165 -17.07 8.35 2.76
C PHE A 165 -18.07 8.89 3.77
N ASP A 166 -17.69 8.91 5.05
CA ASP A 166 -18.39 9.64 6.10
C ASP A 166 -17.40 10.26 7.11
N THR A 167 -17.88 10.81 8.21
CA THR A 167 -17.03 11.47 9.22
C THR A 167 -16.41 10.55 10.27
N THR A 168 -16.59 9.24 10.15
CA THR A 168 -15.94 8.23 11.01
C THR A 168 -14.43 8.40 10.95
N GLN A 169 -13.77 8.41 12.12
CA GLN A 169 -12.31 8.43 12.18
C GLN A 169 -11.77 7.04 11.83
N TRP A 170 -10.77 7.02 10.93
CA TRP A 170 -10.14 5.77 10.51
C TRP A 170 -9.40 5.06 11.66
N ASN A 171 -8.60 5.83 12.38
CA ASN A 171 -7.83 5.36 13.53
C ASN A 171 -8.03 6.33 14.72
N PRO A 172 -9.12 6.18 15.50
CA PRO A 172 -9.45 7.12 16.59
C PRO A 172 -8.45 7.08 17.75
N ASP A 173 -7.64 6.03 17.87
CA ASP A 173 -6.70 5.83 18.97
C ASP A 173 -5.30 6.40 18.68
N ASP A 174 -5.04 6.90 17.47
CA ASP A 174 -3.77 7.56 17.14
C ASP A 174 -3.59 8.84 17.94
N ASP A 175 -2.60 8.88 18.83
CA ASP A 175 -2.24 10.09 19.59
C ASP A 175 -1.51 11.15 18.74
N GLY A 176 -1.25 10.81 17.48
CA GLY A 176 -0.56 11.62 16.50
C GLY A 176 -1.49 12.39 15.57
N TRP A 177 -1.10 12.41 14.30
CA TRP A 177 -1.76 13.22 13.27
C TRP A 177 -2.87 12.48 12.54
N TYR A 178 -2.87 11.14 12.56
CA TYR A 178 -3.73 10.29 11.75
C TYR A 178 -5.11 10.03 12.35
N GLN A 179 -5.34 10.40 13.62
CA GLN A 179 -6.71 10.46 14.20
C GLN A 179 -7.68 11.39 13.44
N ARG A 180 -7.16 12.29 12.60
CA ARG A 180 -7.98 13.18 11.77
C ARG A 180 -8.35 12.57 10.42
N MET A 181 -7.83 11.39 10.09
CA MET A 181 -8.20 10.67 8.87
C MET A 181 -9.63 10.16 8.96
N LYS A 182 -10.33 10.26 7.83
CA LYS A 182 -11.73 9.84 7.70
C LYS A 182 -11.82 8.58 6.86
N THR A 183 -12.68 7.66 7.27
CA THR A 183 -12.96 6.44 6.52
C THR A 183 -13.62 6.78 5.19
N GLY A 184 -13.18 6.11 4.14
CA GLY A 184 -13.70 6.25 2.80
C GLY A 184 -12.94 5.35 1.84
N GLU A 185 -13.60 5.00 0.75
CA GLU A 185 -13.06 4.07 -0.23
C GLU A 185 -13.52 4.46 -1.64
N LEU A 186 -12.61 4.26 -2.60
CA LEU A 186 -12.79 4.56 -4.01
C LEU A 186 -13.29 3.32 -4.74
N HIS A 187 -14.25 3.47 -5.65
CA HIS A 187 -14.82 2.40 -6.47
C HIS A 187 -15.00 2.84 -7.92
N ARG A 188 -14.88 1.88 -8.85
CA ARG A 188 -15.25 2.06 -10.26
C ARG A 188 -16.76 1.85 -10.44
N VAL A 189 -17.40 2.77 -11.14
CA VAL A 189 -18.82 2.71 -11.49
C VAL A 189 -19.02 1.70 -12.62
N GLN A 190 -19.80 0.66 -12.34
CA GLN A 190 -20.18 -0.35 -13.32
C GLN A 190 -21.37 0.11 -14.17
N SER A 191 -22.39 0.70 -13.53
CA SER A 191 -23.56 1.23 -14.21
C SER A 191 -24.28 2.29 -13.38
N VAL A 192 -25.06 3.13 -14.06
CA VAL A 192 -25.94 4.12 -13.44
C VAL A 192 -27.34 3.92 -14.02
N THR A 193 -28.31 3.60 -13.17
CA THR A 193 -29.73 3.50 -13.54
C THR A 193 -30.52 4.46 -12.67
N GLU A 194 -31.04 5.54 -13.28
CA GLU A 194 -31.61 6.68 -12.55
C GLU A 194 -30.58 7.25 -11.54
N ASN A 195 -30.85 7.08 -10.25
CA ASN A 195 -30.02 7.52 -9.14
C ASN A 195 -29.32 6.35 -8.41
N GLU A 196 -29.35 5.17 -8.99
CA GLU A 196 -28.72 3.97 -8.46
C GLU A 196 -27.40 3.72 -9.18
N ILE A 197 -26.32 3.65 -8.41
CA ILE A 197 -24.96 3.50 -8.89
C ILE A 197 -24.48 2.12 -8.44
N ALA A 198 -24.23 1.22 -9.38
CA ALA A 198 -23.58 -0.07 -9.13
C ALA A 198 -22.07 0.06 -9.36
N PHE A 199 -21.27 -0.69 -8.61
CA PHE A 199 -19.81 -0.64 -8.66
C PHE A 199 -19.16 -2.03 -8.52
N ASP A 200 -17.92 -2.15 -8.99
CA ASP A 200 -17.29 -3.44 -9.32
C ASP A 200 -16.96 -4.34 -8.11
N ASP A 201 -16.69 -3.74 -6.95
CA ASP A 201 -16.28 -4.45 -5.73
C ASP A 201 -17.09 -4.01 -4.50
N PRO A 202 -17.43 -4.92 -3.57
CA PRO A 202 -18.24 -4.59 -2.40
C PRO A 202 -17.55 -3.58 -1.47
N LEU A 203 -18.34 -2.74 -0.80
CA LEU A 203 -17.83 -1.83 0.23
C LEU A 203 -17.20 -2.59 1.39
N LEU A 204 -16.05 -2.13 1.86
CA LEU A 204 -15.41 -2.64 3.07
C LEU A 204 -16.07 -2.11 4.35
N HIS A 205 -16.61 -0.88 4.29
CA HIS A 205 -17.19 -0.20 5.46
C HIS A 205 -18.66 0.16 5.27
N THR A 206 -19.34 0.36 6.40
CA THR A 206 -20.68 0.96 6.44
C THR A 206 -20.55 2.48 6.52
N TYR A 207 -21.33 3.19 5.69
CA TYR A 207 -21.41 4.64 5.67
C TYR A 207 -22.79 5.12 6.11
N SER A 208 -22.85 5.96 7.13
CA SER A 208 -24.12 6.36 7.75
C SER A 208 -24.45 7.83 7.51
N LEU A 209 -25.71 8.13 7.20
CA LEU A 209 -26.25 9.48 7.08
C LEU A 209 -26.06 10.28 8.36
N SER A 210 -26.20 9.63 9.52
CA SER A 210 -25.96 10.26 10.84
C SER A 210 -24.51 10.74 11.03
N LYS A 211 -23.59 10.21 10.22
CA LYS A 211 -22.18 10.57 10.17
C LYS A 211 -21.82 11.40 8.94
N ASN A 212 -22.80 12.02 8.28
CA ASN A 212 -22.64 12.82 7.07
C ASN A 212 -22.05 12.02 5.90
N ALA A 213 -22.57 10.81 5.66
CA ALA A 213 -22.19 10.04 4.47
C ALA A 213 -22.36 10.86 3.19
N ASN A 214 -21.42 10.72 2.26
CA ASN A 214 -21.39 11.43 0.99
C ASN A 214 -20.69 10.59 -0.09
N VAL A 215 -21.06 10.84 -1.34
CA VAL A 215 -20.48 10.19 -2.52
C VAL A 215 -19.88 11.27 -3.42
N GLN A 216 -18.56 11.36 -3.48
CA GLN A 216 -17.85 12.25 -4.38
C GLN A 216 -17.68 11.57 -5.74
N PHE A 217 -18.25 12.17 -6.77
CA PHE A 217 -18.11 11.69 -8.15
C PHE A 217 -16.82 12.20 -8.78
N ILE A 218 -16.14 11.35 -9.54
CA ILE A 218 -14.85 11.64 -10.12
C ILE A 218 -14.87 11.15 -11.56
N LYS A 219 -14.56 12.04 -12.51
CA LYS A 219 -14.31 11.69 -13.89
C LYS A 219 -12.81 11.44 -14.07
N PRO A 220 -12.37 10.17 -14.16
CA PRO A 220 -10.96 9.85 -14.17
C PRO A 220 -10.33 10.10 -15.55
N VAL A 221 -9.00 10.00 -15.60
CA VAL A 221 -8.23 9.89 -16.85
C VAL A 221 -7.34 8.65 -16.80
N SER A 222 -7.13 7.99 -17.94
CA SER A 222 -6.17 6.88 -18.05
C SER A 222 -4.84 7.36 -18.62
N VAL A 223 -3.75 6.97 -17.97
CA VAL A 223 -2.43 7.51 -18.26
C VAL A 223 -1.44 6.38 -18.46
N THR A 224 -0.72 6.39 -19.57
CA THR A 224 0.48 5.57 -19.75
C THR A 224 1.71 6.47 -19.88
N ILE A 225 2.72 6.27 -19.04
CA ILE A 225 4.04 6.90 -19.17
C ILE A 225 5.05 5.79 -19.32
N GLU A 226 5.80 5.79 -20.43
CA GLU A 226 6.72 4.71 -20.74
C GLU A 226 8.03 5.16 -21.37
N GLY A 227 9.13 4.49 -21.01
CA GLY A 227 10.41 4.66 -21.70
C GLY A 227 11.05 6.04 -21.52
N ILE A 228 10.85 6.71 -20.38
CA ILE A 228 11.37 8.06 -20.12
C ILE A 228 12.29 8.05 -18.89
N THR A 229 13.39 8.79 -18.98
CA THR A 229 14.22 9.13 -17.81
C THR A 229 13.79 10.48 -17.26
N ILE A 230 13.48 10.55 -15.97
CA ILE A 230 13.27 11.78 -15.21
C ILE A 230 14.47 11.99 -14.30
N LEU A 231 15.15 13.12 -14.46
CA LEU A 231 16.26 13.54 -13.62
C LEU A 231 15.86 14.77 -12.81
N GLY A 232 15.56 14.56 -11.53
CA GLY A 232 15.33 15.63 -10.56
C GLY A 232 16.59 16.44 -10.27
N GLY A 233 16.42 17.58 -9.59
CA GLY A 233 17.53 18.50 -9.32
C GLY A 233 18.35 18.18 -8.07
N SER A 234 17.84 17.34 -7.17
CA SER A 234 18.54 16.98 -5.93
C SER A 234 17.84 15.84 -5.19
N LYS A 235 18.63 14.82 -4.80
CA LYS A 235 18.18 13.71 -3.96
C LYS A 235 17.65 14.09 -2.58
N SER A 236 18.00 15.26 -2.05
CA SER A 236 17.53 15.72 -0.73
C SER A 236 16.69 17.01 -0.81
N GLY A 237 16.47 17.52 -2.04
CA GLY A 237 15.70 18.73 -2.29
C GLY A 237 14.20 18.47 -2.43
N ASP A 238 13.44 19.52 -2.72
CA ASP A 238 11.97 19.48 -2.84
C ASP A 238 11.47 19.01 -4.22
N TYR A 239 12.31 18.33 -5.01
CA TYR A 239 11.97 17.94 -6.38
C TYR A 239 11.01 16.75 -6.41
N SER A 240 9.98 16.84 -7.26
CA SER A 240 9.01 15.77 -7.47
C SER A 240 9.00 15.28 -8.91
N GLY A 241 8.84 13.97 -9.11
CA GLY A 241 8.77 13.37 -10.45
C GLY A 241 7.36 13.44 -11.03
N ILE A 242 6.61 12.36 -10.90
CA ILE A 242 5.29 12.16 -11.52
C ILE A 242 4.20 12.23 -10.45
N SER A 243 3.13 12.97 -10.71
CA SER A 243 1.88 12.91 -9.95
C SER A 243 0.75 12.36 -10.80
N LEU A 244 0.09 11.32 -10.30
CA LEU A 244 -1.18 10.80 -10.78
C LEU A 244 -2.25 11.16 -9.75
N ARG A 245 -3.34 11.79 -10.20
CA ARG A 245 -4.45 12.14 -9.34
C ARG A 245 -5.79 11.92 -10.03
N TYR A 246 -6.72 11.21 -9.39
CA TYR A 246 -8.00 10.88 -10.03
C TYR A 246 -7.78 10.15 -11.37
N THR A 247 -6.86 9.19 -11.39
CA THR A 247 -6.57 8.38 -12.57
C THR A 247 -7.16 6.99 -12.41
N ILE A 248 -7.40 6.34 -13.55
CA ILE A 248 -7.90 4.98 -13.63
C ILE A 248 -7.08 4.20 -14.66
N ASP A 249 -6.89 2.89 -14.50
CA ASP A 249 -6.22 2.04 -15.49
C ASP A 249 -4.87 2.61 -15.97
N SER A 250 -4.05 3.07 -15.03
CA SER A 250 -2.88 3.89 -15.34
C SER A 250 -1.58 3.11 -15.14
N THR A 251 -0.63 3.30 -16.04
CA THR A 251 0.63 2.56 -16.08
C THR A 251 1.83 3.50 -16.16
N LEU A 252 2.80 3.28 -15.27
CA LEU A 252 4.16 3.79 -15.40
C LEU A 252 5.08 2.58 -15.65
N ARG A 253 5.72 2.51 -16.82
CA ARG A 253 6.59 1.37 -17.15
C ARG A 253 7.90 1.74 -17.81
N ASP A 254 8.92 0.92 -17.61
CA ASP A 254 10.21 1.05 -18.30
C ASP A 254 10.81 2.47 -18.14
N CYS A 255 10.59 3.09 -16.98
CA CYS A 255 11.04 4.45 -16.68
C CYS A 255 12.21 4.44 -15.69
N HIS A 256 13.05 5.47 -15.77
CA HIS A 256 14.09 5.73 -14.78
C HIS A 256 13.81 7.07 -14.11
N ILE A 257 13.60 7.10 -12.80
CA ILE A 257 13.35 8.34 -12.03
C ILE A 257 14.44 8.48 -10.98
N ASP A 258 15.27 9.51 -11.11
CA ASP A 258 16.41 9.75 -10.22
C ASP A 258 16.34 11.15 -9.61
N SER A 259 16.79 11.28 -8.36
CA SER A 259 17.09 12.55 -7.70
C SER A 259 15.87 13.49 -7.57
N CYS A 260 14.67 12.91 -7.52
CA CYS A 260 13.44 13.55 -7.10
C CYS A 260 13.30 13.47 -5.57
N GLY A 261 14.07 14.32 -4.87
CA GLY A 261 14.26 14.19 -3.42
C GLY A 261 13.01 14.18 -2.57
N LEU A 262 11.94 14.89 -2.95
CA LEU A 262 10.67 14.92 -2.19
C LEU A 262 9.90 13.61 -2.38
N ARG A 263 9.63 13.27 -3.65
CA ARG A 263 8.97 12.03 -4.07
C ARG A 263 9.18 11.77 -5.57
N ALA A 264 9.48 10.54 -5.96
CA ALA A 264 9.61 10.18 -7.36
C ALA A 264 8.23 9.99 -8.02
N THR A 265 7.33 9.24 -7.38
CA THR A 265 5.95 9.04 -7.87
C THR A 265 4.95 9.28 -6.75
N HIS A 266 3.85 9.97 -7.08
CA HIS A 266 2.74 10.28 -6.16
C HIS A 266 1.42 9.83 -6.78
N ILE A 267 0.76 8.87 -6.15
CA ILE A 267 -0.51 8.27 -6.59
C ILE A 267 -1.58 8.66 -5.58
N MET A 268 -2.47 9.60 -5.94
CA MET A 268 -3.46 10.14 -5.02
C MET A 268 -4.88 9.98 -5.55
N ASP A 269 -5.73 9.28 -4.81
CA ASP A 269 -7.13 9.02 -5.19
C ASP A 269 -7.23 8.38 -6.59
N CYS A 270 -6.44 7.34 -6.83
CA CYS A 270 -6.38 6.61 -8.11
C CYS A 270 -6.88 5.16 -7.94
N TYR A 271 -7.43 4.58 -9.00
CA TYR A 271 -7.95 3.22 -9.01
C TYR A 271 -7.24 2.41 -10.10
N GLU A 272 -6.71 1.23 -9.79
CA GLU A 272 -5.97 0.38 -10.74
C GLU A 272 -4.76 1.09 -11.37
N THR A 273 -3.70 1.27 -10.57
CA THR A 273 -2.43 1.86 -11.03
C THR A 273 -1.31 0.83 -11.00
N THR A 274 -0.56 0.69 -12.09
CA THR A 274 0.60 -0.21 -12.18
C THR A 274 1.89 0.58 -12.37
N ILE A 275 2.89 0.31 -11.54
CA ILE A 275 4.29 0.71 -11.73
C ILE A 275 5.09 -0.56 -12.01
N ALA A 276 5.67 -0.69 -13.20
CA ALA A 276 6.35 -1.91 -13.64
C ALA A 276 7.71 -1.63 -14.28
N HIS A 277 8.69 -2.50 -14.07
CA HIS A 277 10.01 -2.42 -14.74
C HIS A 277 10.68 -1.05 -14.63
N CYS A 278 10.47 -0.35 -13.50
CA CYS A 278 11.02 0.97 -13.27
C CYS A 278 12.29 0.90 -12.44
N THR A 279 13.19 1.85 -12.65
CA THR A 279 14.29 2.16 -11.73
C THR A 279 13.98 3.48 -11.06
N ILE A 280 13.87 3.50 -9.73
CA ILE A 280 13.57 4.70 -8.96
C ILE A 280 14.64 4.88 -7.89
N GLU A 281 15.39 5.98 -7.96
CA GLU A 281 16.57 6.15 -7.12
C GLU A 281 16.68 7.53 -6.46
N ASN A 282 17.35 7.55 -5.31
CA ASN A 282 17.82 8.76 -4.65
C ASN A 282 16.68 9.74 -4.24
N ALA A 283 15.59 9.25 -3.66
CA ALA A 283 14.59 10.07 -2.99
C ALA A 283 14.88 10.15 -1.47
N GLU A 284 15.82 10.99 -1.06
CA GLU A 284 16.43 11.02 0.28
C GLU A 284 16.09 12.29 1.11
N LYS A 285 15.02 13.02 0.79
CA LYS A 285 14.65 14.21 1.60
C LYS A 285 14.22 13.79 3.02
N LYS A 286 14.86 14.36 4.04
CA LYS A 286 14.47 14.16 5.45
C LYS A 286 13.01 14.56 5.68
N GLY A 287 12.24 13.68 6.33
CA GLY A 287 10.80 13.86 6.59
C GLY A 287 9.89 13.52 5.39
N TYR A 288 10.46 13.33 4.21
CA TYR A 288 9.79 12.89 2.98
C TYR A 288 10.66 11.82 2.31
N GLY A 289 10.94 11.89 1.01
CA GLY A 289 11.89 11.00 0.33
C GLY A 289 11.25 9.67 -0.06
N TYR A 290 10.20 9.77 -0.87
CA TYR A 290 9.38 8.61 -1.24
C TYR A 290 9.73 8.17 -2.65
N GLY A 291 10.06 6.89 -2.84
CA GLY A 291 10.14 6.32 -4.18
C GLY A 291 8.75 6.30 -4.81
N VAL A 292 7.85 5.52 -4.22
CA VAL A 292 6.42 5.52 -4.56
C VAL A 292 5.60 5.91 -3.33
N ASP A 293 4.83 6.97 -3.47
CA ASP A 293 3.89 7.50 -2.46
C ASP A 293 2.45 7.16 -2.89
N VAL A 294 1.87 6.14 -2.25
CA VAL A 294 0.48 5.71 -2.48
C VAL A 294 -0.41 6.36 -1.43
N HIS A 295 -1.33 7.21 -1.88
CA HIS A 295 -1.90 8.26 -1.05
C HIS A 295 -3.44 8.27 -1.03
N SER A 296 -4.02 8.62 0.13
CA SER A 296 -5.47 8.80 0.34
C SER A 296 -6.30 7.60 -0.11
N SER A 297 -7.41 7.78 -0.83
CA SER A 297 -8.35 6.71 -1.17
C SER A 297 -7.89 5.76 -2.29
N SER A 298 -6.60 5.79 -2.66
CA SER A 298 -6.11 5.00 -3.78
C SER A 298 -6.30 3.50 -3.57
N ALA A 299 -6.80 2.81 -4.59
CA ALA A 299 -7.14 1.39 -4.54
C ALA A 299 -6.49 0.63 -5.71
N TYR A 300 -6.19 -0.65 -5.49
CA TYR A 300 -5.66 -1.56 -6.51
C TYR A 300 -4.36 -1.06 -7.15
N THR A 301 -3.39 -0.65 -6.33
CA THR A 301 -2.07 -0.22 -6.81
C THR A 301 -1.11 -1.40 -6.86
N ARG A 302 -0.44 -1.63 -7.99
CA ARG A 302 0.56 -2.68 -8.18
C ARG A 302 1.93 -2.05 -8.45
N ILE A 303 2.95 -2.46 -7.70
CA ILE A 303 4.33 -2.04 -7.86
C ILE A 303 5.14 -3.30 -8.06
N ILE A 304 5.55 -3.56 -9.30
CA ILE A 304 6.05 -4.87 -9.71
C ILE A 304 7.37 -4.79 -10.47
N ASP A 305 8.20 -5.83 -10.31
CA ASP A 305 9.37 -6.08 -11.14
C ASP A 305 10.28 -4.84 -11.31
N SER A 306 10.42 -4.04 -10.25
CA SER A 306 11.12 -2.75 -10.25
C SER A 306 12.29 -2.72 -9.27
N THR A 307 13.24 -1.81 -9.51
CA THR A 307 14.34 -1.50 -8.61
C THR A 307 14.09 -0.14 -7.97
N ILE A 308 13.93 -0.10 -6.64
CA ILE A 308 13.73 1.14 -5.89
C ILE A 308 14.81 1.26 -4.83
N ASP A 309 15.74 2.18 -5.05
CA ASP A 309 17.00 2.24 -4.31
C ASP A 309 17.28 3.62 -3.71
N ARG A 310 17.89 3.64 -2.52
CA ARG A 310 18.31 4.85 -1.81
C ARG A 310 17.17 5.86 -1.66
N CYS A 311 16.02 5.39 -1.20
CA CYS A 311 14.89 6.22 -0.81
C CYS A 311 14.77 6.26 0.72
N ARG A 312 14.21 7.34 1.29
CA ARG A 312 13.89 7.33 2.72
C ARG A 312 12.84 6.24 3.02
N HIS A 313 11.79 6.19 2.21
CA HIS A 313 10.90 5.04 2.06
C HIS A 313 10.85 4.68 0.57
N CYS A 314 11.19 3.45 0.20
CA CYS A 314 11.07 3.00 -1.19
C CYS A 314 9.61 3.04 -1.63
N ILE A 315 8.71 2.51 -0.78
CA ILE A 315 7.27 2.55 -0.99
C ILE A 315 6.62 2.98 0.32
N THR A 316 5.68 3.92 0.25
CA THR A 316 4.94 4.37 1.43
C THR A 316 3.45 4.54 1.18
N HIS A 317 2.64 4.21 2.19
CA HIS A 317 1.28 4.75 2.31
C HIS A 317 1.30 6.05 3.12
N VAL A 318 0.60 7.07 2.63
CA VAL A 318 0.47 8.38 3.27
C VAL A 318 -0.94 8.94 3.08
N ALA A 319 -1.31 9.91 3.92
CA ALA A 319 -2.46 10.76 3.69
C ALA A 319 -2.19 12.16 4.25
N HIS A 320 -3.01 13.16 3.90
CA HIS A 320 -2.98 14.47 4.56
C HIS A 320 -4.12 14.55 5.59
N PRO A 321 -3.83 14.37 6.90
CA PRO A 321 -4.91 14.30 7.88
C PRO A 321 -5.66 15.63 8.03
N GLY A 322 -6.99 15.54 8.02
CA GLY A 322 -7.89 16.69 8.11
C GLY A 322 -8.21 17.36 6.77
N SER A 323 -7.57 16.97 5.66
CA SER A 323 -7.90 17.45 4.31
C SER A 323 -8.09 16.34 3.28
N SER A 324 -7.49 15.17 3.50
CA SER A 324 -7.75 13.95 2.72
C SER A 324 -8.84 13.11 3.36
N ILE A 325 -9.54 12.38 2.51
CA ILE A 325 -10.62 11.46 2.88
C ILE A 325 -10.28 10.10 2.27
N GLY A 326 -10.64 9.04 2.99
CA GLY A 326 -10.35 7.67 2.59
C GLY A 326 -8.92 7.25 2.88
N VAL A 327 -8.70 5.95 2.73
CA VAL A 327 -7.45 5.27 3.07
C VAL A 327 -7.01 4.36 1.94
N PRO A 328 -5.70 4.14 1.72
CA PRO A 328 -5.26 3.28 0.66
C PRO A 328 -5.65 1.84 0.95
N ARG A 329 -6.05 1.11 -0.09
CA ARG A 329 -6.38 -0.33 0.00
C ARG A 329 -5.84 -1.07 -1.20
N GLU A 330 -5.71 -2.38 -1.07
CA GLU A 330 -5.37 -3.27 -2.16
C GLU A 330 -4.07 -2.85 -2.88
N THR A 331 -3.01 -2.59 -2.10
CA THR A 331 -1.68 -2.28 -2.65
C THR A 331 -0.80 -3.52 -2.69
N PHE A 332 -0.35 -3.91 -3.87
CA PHE A 332 0.50 -5.07 -4.12
C PHE A 332 1.92 -4.62 -4.46
N ILE A 333 2.90 -5.13 -3.70
CA ILE A 333 4.33 -4.86 -3.86
C ILE A 333 5.00 -6.18 -4.17
N GLU A 334 5.35 -6.42 -5.43
CA GLU A 334 5.72 -7.75 -5.90
C GLU A 334 7.04 -7.80 -6.69
N ARG A 335 7.92 -8.76 -6.37
CA ARG A 335 9.11 -9.05 -7.20
C ARG A 335 10.04 -7.84 -7.43
N ASN A 336 10.15 -6.96 -6.45
CA ASN A 336 11.01 -5.79 -6.51
C ASN A 336 12.34 -6.01 -5.78
N TYR A 337 13.35 -5.23 -6.16
CA TYR A 337 14.51 -4.95 -5.30
C TYR A 337 14.29 -3.62 -4.58
N LEU A 338 14.30 -3.63 -3.25
CA LEU A 338 13.98 -2.47 -2.41
C LEU A 338 15.10 -2.22 -1.40
N ARG A 339 15.80 -1.09 -1.51
CA ARG A 339 16.83 -0.69 -0.54
C ARG A 339 16.59 0.71 0.01
N GLY A 340 16.14 0.79 1.26
CA GLY A 340 15.96 2.03 2.01
C GLY A 340 17.28 2.64 2.46
N SER A 341 17.30 3.95 2.73
CA SER A 341 18.52 4.65 3.19
C SER A 341 18.39 5.45 4.48
N ILE A 342 17.28 6.14 4.74
CA ILE A 342 17.16 7.05 5.91
C ILE A 342 16.20 6.50 6.95
N ALA A 343 15.08 5.92 6.51
CA ALA A 343 14.03 5.38 7.37
C ALA A 343 13.64 3.98 6.88
N HIS A 344 12.46 3.51 7.25
CA HIS A 344 12.00 2.17 6.91
C HIS A 344 11.96 1.95 5.39
N THR A 345 12.40 0.79 4.91
CA THR A 345 12.46 0.52 3.46
C THR A 345 11.05 0.56 2.86
N ILE A 346 10.10 -0.11 3.48
CA ILE A 346 8.67 -0.05 3.18
C ILE A 346 7.93 0.47 4.42
N ASP A 347 7.02 1.42 4.23
CA ASP A 347 6.32 2.08 5.33
C ASP A 347 4.82 2.25 5.05
N ALA A 348 3.96 1.78 5.95
CA ALA A 348 2.57 2.19 5.94
C ALA A 348 2.36 3.11 7.14
N HIS A 349 1.85 4.32 6.89
CA HIS A 349 1.32 5.14 7.96
C HIS A 349 0.01 4.55 8.49
N PRO A 350 -0.44 4.93 9.70
CA PRO A 350 -1.72 4.53 10.31
C PRO A 350 -3.00 5.01 9.61
N CYS A 351 -3.00 5.01 8.29
CA CYS A 351 -4.06 5.50 7.43
C CYS A 351 -4.25 4.59 6.22
N ALA A 352 -3.98 3.29 6.36
CA ALA A 352 -4.10 2.30 5.29
C ALA A 352 -4.96 1.12 5.72
N GLU A 353 -5.78 0.64 4.80
CA GLU A 353 -6.60 -0.56 4.96
C GLU A 353 -5.77 -1.81 4.75
N SER A 354 -5.26 -2.02 3.53
CA SER A 354 -4.60 -3.26 3.12
C SER A 354 -3.41 -3.06 2.19
N TRP A 355 -2.39 -3.91 2.38
CA TRP A 355 -1.30 -4.11 1.44
C TRP A 355 -0.68 -5.51 1.52
N TYR A 356 -0.03 -5.88 0.44
CA TYR A 356 0.45 -7.24 0.18
C TYR A 356 1.88 -7.15 -0.38
N ILE A 357 2.84 -7.69 0.35
CA ILE A 357 4.28 -7.57 0.07
C ILE A 357 4.81 -8.95 -0.29
N TYR A 358 4.99 -9.23 -1.57
CA TYR A 358 5.27 -10.58 -2.07
C TYR A 358 6.56 -10.72 -2.88
N ASN A 359 7.35 -11.74 -2.58
CA ASN A 359 8.46 -12.18 -3.43
C ASN A 359 9.49 -11.08 -3.76
N ASN A 360 9.69 -10.11 -2.87
CA ASN A 360 10.67 -9.03 -3.03
C ASN A 360 12.02 -9.39 -2.38
N GLU A 361 13.08 -8.72 -2.83
CA GLU A 361 14.31 -8.56 -2.06
C GLU A 361 14.28 -7.21 -1.34
N ILE A 362 14.36 -7.23 -0.01
CA ILE A 362 14.18 -6.05 0.84
C ILE A 362 15.38 -5.91 1.76
N THR A 363 16.08 -4.78 1.64
CA THR A 363 17.27 -4.47 2.43
C THR A 363 17.32 -3.01 2.86
N HIS A 364 18.30 -2.64 3.69
CA HIS A 364 18.50 -1.27 4.14
C HIS A 364 19.99 -0.92 4.20
N LEU A 365 20.36 0.20 3.58
CA LEU A 365 21.76 0.61 3.36
C LEU A 365 22.65 0.63 4.62
N TYR A 366 22.07 0.94 5.78
CA TYR A 366 22.79 1.04 7.06
C TYR A 366 22.37 0.02 8.14
N GLY A 367 21.49 -0.94 7.82
CA GLY A 367 21.05 -1.96 8.79
C GLY A 367 20.47 -1.43 10.12
N ASN A 368 19.89 -0.22 10.12
CA ASN A 368 19.48 0.47 11.34
C ASN A 368 17.99 0.87 11.38
N LYS A 369 17.18 0.29 10.48
CA LYS A 369 15.73 0.50 10.38
C LYS A 369 15.01 -0.80 10.06
N TYR A 370 13.70 -0.81 10.30
CA TYR A 370 12.80 -1.85 9.81
C TYR A 370 12.72 -1.86 8.29
N LEU A 371 12.72 -3.05 7.73
CA LEU A 371 12.53 -3.31 6.31
C LEU A 371 11.05 -3.14 5.95
N VAL A 372 10.15 -3.60 6.83
CA VAL A 372 8.71 -3.36 6.73
C VAL A 372 8.19 -2.75 8.04
N ASN A 373 7.60 -1.57 7.96
CA ASN A 373 6.95 -0.89 9.09
C ASN A 373 5.46 -0.70 8.80
N ASN A 374 4.63 -1.59 9.35
CA ASN A 374 3.23 -1.75 8.98
C ASN A 374 2.28 -0.88 9.82
N GLY A 375 1.63 0.07 9.16
CA GLY A 375 0.48 0.82 9.66
C GLY A 375 -0.84 0.51 8.93
N ALA A 376 -0.92 -0.59 8.17
CA ALA A 376 -2.17 -1.06 7.58
C ALA A 376 -2.93 -1.98 8.54
N LYS A 377 -4.28 -2.00 8.46
CA LYS A 377 -5.12 -2.92 9.23
C LYS A 377 -4.99 -4.37 8.75
N TYR A 378 -4.73 -4.58 7.46
CA TYR A 378 -4.47 -5.89 6.88
C TYR A 378 -3.13 -5.88 6.15
N CYS A 379 -2.23 -6.77 6.53
CA CYS A 379 -0.89 -6.81 5.96
C CYS A 379 -0.43 -8.25 5.78
N GLU A 380 -0.01 -8.57 4.56
CA GLU A 380 0.70 -9.80 4.27
C GLU A 380 2.12 -9.53 3.79
N VAL A 381 3.08 -10.26 4.34
CA VAL A 381 4.48 -10.28 3.91
C VAL A 381 4.81 -11.73 3.57
N LYS A 382 4.85 -12.08 2.30
CA LYS A 382 5.01 -13.49 1.87
C LYS A 382 6.10 -13.72 0.83
N GLY A 383 6.89 -14.79 0.99
CA GLY A 383 7.86 -15.20 -0.04
C GLY A 383 9.05 -14.25 -0.24
N ASN A 384 9.26 -13.25 0.62
CA ASN A 384 10.31 -12.25 0.44
C ASN A 384 11.65 -12.74 0.99
N THR A 385 12.74 -12.17 0.47
CA THR A 385 14.06 -12.20 1.10
C THR A 385 14.31 -10.87 1.80
N LEU A 386 14.50 -10.89 3.12
CA LEU A 386 14.74 -9.73 3.95
C LEU A 386 16.13 -9.82 4.58
N HIS A 387 17.00 -8.83 4.34
CA HIS A 387 18.36 -8.87 4.88
C HIS A 387 18.93 -7.50 5.25
N ASP A 388 19.96 -7.49 6.10
CA ASP A 388 20.69 -6.29 6.54
C ASP A 388 19.78 -5.18 7.13
N GLY A 389 19.06 -5.50 8.21
CA GLY A 389 18.09 -4.58 8.80
C GLY A 389 17.39 -5.10 10.06
N PHE A 390 16.28 -4.47 10.44
CA PHE A 390 15.28 -5.11 11.29
C PHE A 390 14.17 -5.61 10.36
N GLY A 391 13.58 -6.77 10.59
CA GLY A 391 12.57 -7.35 9.71
C GLY A 391 11.25 -6.56 9.70
N CYS A 392 10.17 -7.23 10.07
CA CYS A 392 8.82 -6.70 10.00
C CYS A 392 8.39 -6.14 11.36
N ARG A 393 7.74 -4.98 11.36
CA ARG A 393 7.20 -4.35 12.57
C ARG A 393 5.78 -3.87 12.41
N LYS A 394 4.98 -4.02 13.48
CA LYS A 394 3.71 -3.31 13.68
C LYS A 394 3.96 -1.87 14.16
N ARG A 395 3.27 -0.89 13.58
CA ARG A 395 3.47 0.55 13.84
C ARG A 395 2.29 1.17 14.59
N GLN A 396 2.59 2.00 15.61
CA GLN A 396 1.67 2.96 16.27
C GLN A 396 0.36 2.36 16.80
N ASP A 397 -0.53 3.20 17.36
CA ASP A 397 -1.77 2.84 18.10
C ASP A 397 -2.91 2.27 17.24
N ILE A 398 -2.60 1.59 16.15
CA ILE A 398 -3.63 0.93 15.34
C ILE A 398 -4.09 -0.33 16.07
N ARG A 399 -5.40 -0.52 16.10
CA ARG A 399 -6.07 -1.70 16.66
C ARG A 399 -6.58 -2.62 15.57
N ASP A 400 -6.86 -3.84 15.99
CA ASP A 400 -7.53 -4.89 15.20
C ASP A 400 -6.77 -5.27 13.93
N ILE A 401 -5.44 -5.18 13.97
CA ILE A 401 -4.58 -5.52 12.82
C ILE A 401 -4.59 -7.03 12.59
N THR A 402 -4.70 -7.42 11.31
CA THR A 402 -4.33 -8.75 10.81
C THR A 402 -2.95 -8.64 10.15
N PHE A 403 -1.95 -9.32 10.70
CA PHE A 403 -0.57 -9.26 10.19
C PHE A 403 -0.02 -10.67 9.98
N ILE A 404 0.19 -11.04 8.72
CA ILE A 404 0.62 -12.37 8.29
C ILE A 404 2.01 -12.27 7.68
N ILE A 405 2.97 -13.00 8.23
CA ILE A 405 4.36 -13.07 7.76
C ILE A 405 4.68 -14.54 7.48
N GLU A 406 4.67 -14.91 6.20
CA GLU A 406 4.70 -16.32 5.80
C GLU A 406 5.74 -16.62 4.71
N ASN A 407 6.41 -17.78 4.77
CA ASN A 407 7.28 -18.26 3.69
C ASN A 407 8.42 -17.29 3.32
N ASN A 408 8.87 -16.42 4.24
CA ASN A 408 9.96 -15.48 3.98
C ASN A 408 11.32 -16.06 4.41
N THR A 409 12.38 -15.54 3.82
CA THR A 409 13.77 -15.78 4.22
C THR A 409 14.35 -14.51 4.85
N PHE A 410 14.74 -14.59 6.12
CA PHE A 410 15.40 -13.52 6.87
C PHE A 410 16.89 -13.86 7.04
N ILE A 411 17.80 -12.94 6.67
CA ILE A 411 19.26 -13.15 6.70
C ILE A 411 19.94 -11.95 7.35
N ASP A 412 20.76 -12.17 8.38
CA ASP A 412 21.47 -11.11 9.13
C ASP A 412 20.57 -9.92 9.52
N VAL A 413 19.34 -10.25 9.94
CA VAL A 413 18.43 -9.26 10.50
C VAL A 413 18.59 -9.20 12.01
N LYS A 414 18.35 -8.02 12.57
CA LYS A 414 18.37 -7.82 14.02
C LYS A 414 17.25 -8.56 14.73
N GLN A 415 16.07 -8.64 14.10
CA GLN A 415 14.91 -9.41 14.56
C GLN A 415 13.98 -9.62 13.36
N CYS A 416 13.23 -10.72 13.32
CA CYS A 416 12.40 -11.04 12.15
C CYS A 416 11.01 -10.38 12.24
N ALA A 417 10.33 -10.49 13.38
CA ALA A 417 9.03 -9.88 13.62
C ALA A 417 8.93 -9.21 15.00
N ASP A 418 8.42 -7.98 15.03
CA ASP A 418 8.20 -7.18 16.24
C ASP A 418 6.83 -6.50 16.23
N THR A 419 5.96 -6.90 17.14
CA THR A 419 4.61 -6.33 17.26
C THR A 419 4.45 -5.48 18.53
N THR A 420 5.56 -5.09 19.17
CA THR A 420 5.55 -4.48 20.51
C THR A 420 5.21 -3.00 20.55
N ASP A 421 4.96 -2.39 19.41
CA ASP A 421 4.41 -1.03 19.37
C ASP A 421 2.97 -1.00 19.93
N ARG A 422 2.50 0.19 20.33
CA ARG A 422 1.19 0.39 20.98
C ARG A 422 0.02 -0.10 20.11
N GLY A 423 -1.18 -0.35 20.63
CA GLY A 423 -2.31 -0.89 19.84
C GLY A 423 -2.47 -2.41 19.93
N THR A 424 -3.34 -3.01 19.12
CA THR A 424 -3.75 -4.43 19.22
C THR A 424 -3.73 -5.13 17.87
N MET A 425 -3.61 -6.46 17.89
CA MET A 425 -3.75 -7.31 16.71
C MET A 425 -4.95 -8.23 16.89
N ARG A 426 -5.82 -8.28 15.88
CA ARG A 426 -6.87 -9.30 15.81
C ARG A 426 -6.27 -10.66 15.49
N TYR A 427 -5.28 -10.69 14.62
CA TYR A 427 -4.59 -11.92 14.22
C TYR A 427 -3.14 -11.63 13.88
N PHE A 428 -2.22 -12.40 14.44
CA PHE A 428 -0.80 -12.36 14.09
C PHE A 428 -0.29 -13.74 13.70
N GLU A 429 0.25 -13.84 12.50
CA GLU A 429 0.86 -15.08 12.00
C GLU A 429 2.31 -14.87 11.60
N PHE A 430 3.16 -15.77 12.06
CA PHE A 430 4.54 -15.91 11.63
C PHE A 430 4.81 -17.38 11.33
N SER A 431 4.70 -17.80 10.07
CA SER A 431 4.74 -19.21 9.70
C SER A 431 5.63 -19.54 8.52
N ASN A 432 6.23 -20.73 8.54
CA ASN A 432 7.06 -21.26 7.46
C ASN A 432 8.23 -20.34 7.04
N ASN A 433 8.71 -19.47 7.93
CA ASN A 433 9.84 -18.58 7.64
C ASN A 433 11.17 -19.27 7.96
N THR A 434 12.20 -18.94 7.18
CA THR A 434 13.59 -19.33 7.44
C THR A 434 14.36 -18.12 7.95
N CYS A 435 14.92 -18.22 9.15
CA CYS A 435 15.59 -17.13 9.84
C CYS A 435 17.05 -17.53 10.11
N THR A 436 18.00 -16.92 9.42
CA THR A 436 19.44 -17.22 9.52
C THR A 436 20.21 -16.00 10.02
N ASP A 437 21.16 -16.22 10.93
CA ASP A 437 22.02 -15.19 11.54
C ASP A 437 21.23 -14.05 12.20
N CYS A 438 20.07 -14.38 12.76
CA CYS A 438 19.18 -13.42 13.39
C CYS A 438 19.70 -13.00 14.77
N GLN A 439 19.93 -11.70 14.97
CA GLN A 439 20.70 -11.20 16.10
C GLN A 439 19.91 -11.07 17.42
N ASN A 440 18.58 -11.12 17.45
CA ASN A 440 17.81 -11.04 18.69
C ASN A 440 16.68 -12.09 18.71
N PHE A 441 15.46 -11.69 18.36
CA PHE A 441 14.27 -12.54 18.39
C PHE A 441 13.90 -12.96 16.96
N MET A 442 13.42 -14.19 16.82
CA MET A 442 12.63 -14.55 15.65
C MET A 442 11.30 -13.80 15.73
N VAL A 443 10.58 -13.96 16.84
CA VAL A 443 9.28 -13.33 17.05
C VAL A 443 9.21 -12.67 18.43
N LYS A 444 8.74 -11.42 18.45
CA LYS A 444 8.35 -10.73 19.67
C LYS A 444 6.94 -10.16 19.52
N SER A 445 5.97 -10.79 20.17
CA SER A 445 4.55 -10.41 20.18
C SER A 445 4.06 -10.04 21.58
N THR A 446 3.16 -9.06 21.71
CA THR A 446 2.73 -8.52 23.02
C THR A 446 1.24 -8.41 23.31
N ILE A 447 0.39 -8.17 22.30
CA ILE A 447 -1.07 -8.09 22.46
C ILE A 447 -1.70 -8.57 21.15
N ALA A 448 -2.37 -9.71 21.19
CA ALA A 448 -3.05 -10.30 20.05
C ALA A 448 -4.29 -11.08 20.51
N ASP A 449 -5.41 -10.99 19.82
CA ASP A 449 -6.55 -11.86 20.12
C ASP A 449 -6.16 -13.31 19.77
N ASP A 450 -5.55 -13.51 18.60
CA ASP A 450 -5.06 -14.81 18.15
C ASP A 450 -3.64 -14.72 17.56
N VAL A 451 -2.78 -15.68 17.92
CA VAL A 451 -1.40 -15.78 17.46
C VAL A 451 -1.06 -17.17 16.93
N ARG A 452 -0.46 -17.23 15.74
CA ARG A 452 0.05 -18.46 15.14
C ARG A 452 1.52 -18.32 14.79
N ILE A 453 2.38 -19.12 15.44
CA ILE A 453 3.82 -19.17 15.14
C ILE A 453 4.17 -20.62 14.80
N ALA A 454 4.23 -20.95 13.51
CA ALA A 454 4.25 -22.35 13.08
C ALA A 454 5.29 -22.67 12.00
N GLY A 455 5.98 -23.80 12.11
CA GLY A 455 6.80 -24.35 11.01
C GLY A 455 8.04 -23.52 10.64
N ASN A 456 8.50 -22.62 11.52
CA ASN A 456 9.66 -21.76 11.22
C ASN A 456 10.98 -22.47 11.52
N THR A 457 12.02 -22.11 10.78
CA THR A 457 13.40 -22.49 11.09
C THR A 457 14.18 -21.27 11.57
N TYR A 458 14.90 -21.41 12.68
CA TYR A 458 15.79 -20.40 13.24
C TYR A 458 17.18 -20.98 13.42
N SER A 459 18.17 -20.28 12.89
CA SER A 459 19.60 -20.54 13.06
C SER A 459 20.26 -19.22 13.43
N GLY A 460 20.63 -19.04 14.69
CA GLY A 460 21.21 -17.77 15.16
C GLY A 460 21.93 -17.90 16.50
N SER A 461 23.02 -17.16 16.67
CA SER A 461 23.92 -17.26 17.82
C SER A 461 23.61 -16.23 18.91
N HIS A 462 22.45 -16.33 19.56
CA HIS A 462 22.08 -15.42 20.65
C HIS A 462 21.69 -16.11 21.96
N GLY A 463 22.04 -15.47 23.08
CA GLY A 463 21.56 -15.80 24.43
C GLY A 463 20.30 -15.00 24.73
N GLY A 464 19.14 -15.64 24.65
CA GLY A 464 17.84 -15.00 24.88
C GLY A 464 16.65 -15.88 24.47
N GLU A 465 15.45 -15.29 24.59
CA GLU A 465 14.20 -15.87 24.06
C GLU A 465 14.22 -15.74 22.52
N VAL A 466 13.98 -16.84 21.80
CA VAL A 466 13.86 -16.81 20.33
C VAL A 466 12.43 -16.43 19.93
N ILE A 467 11.45 -16.91 20.68
CA ILE A 467 10.03 -16.58 20.55
C ILE A 467 9.55 -16.04 21.89
N LEU A 468 9.01 -14.82 21.88
CA LEU A 468 8.32 -14.22 23.01
C LEU A 468 6.91 -13.82 22.60
N VAL A 469 5.92 -14.37 23.29
CA VAL A 469 4.51 -14.01 23.16
C VAL A 469 4.00 -13.53 24.51
N LYS A 470 3.41 -12.34 24.54
CA LYS A 470 2.70 -11.82 25.73
C LYS A 470 1.25 -11.50 25.41
N ASN A 471 0.41 -11.57 26.44
CA ASN A 471 -1.00 -11.15 26.47
C ASN A 471 -1.78 -11.52 25.19
N ALA A 472 -1.60 -12.75 24.72
CA ALA A 472 -2.45 -13.29 23.67
C ALA A 472 -3.67 -13.97 24.30
N ASP A 473 -4.85 -13.75 23.75
CA ASP A 473 -6.07 -14.40 24.25
C ASP A 473 -6.06 -15.88 23.89
N GLN A 474 -5.71 -16.22 22.65
CA GLN A 474 -5.56 -17.60 22.19
C GLN A 474 -4.42 -17.73 21.17
N GLY A 475 -4.03 -18.97 20.86
CA GLY A 475 -3.13 -19.23 19.74
C GLY A 475 -2.29 -20.51 19.86
N SER A 476 -1.28 -20.59 19.01
CA SER A 476 -0.40 -21.76 18.90
C SER A 476 1.04 -21.39 18.53
N ILE A 477 2.00 -22.06 19.15
CA ILE A 477 3.43 -22.02 18.83
C ILE A 477 3.87 -23.45 18.54
N GLU A 478 3.96 -23.80 17.26
CA GLU A 478 4.01 -25.20 16.83
C GLU A 478 5.10 -25.50 15.81
N GLU A 479 5.72 -26.67 15.93
CA GLU A 479 6.56 -27.26 14.87
C GLU A 479 7.71 -26.35 14.41
N ASN A 480 8.23 -25.49 15.30
CA ASN A 480 9.39 -24.64 15.00
C ASN A 480 10.70 -25.40 15.29
N SER A 481 11.72 -25.17 14.45
CA SER A 481 13.08 -25.69 14.64
C SER A 481 14.04 -24.56 15.01
N ILE A 482 14.67 -24.64 16.18
CA ILE A 482 15.48 -23.57 16.78
C ILE A 482 16.89 -24.11 17.07
N GLU A 483 17.84 -23.81 16.20
CA GLU A 483 19.24 -24.21 16.32
C GLU A 483 20.16 -23.02 16.66
N GLY A 484 21.28 -23.31 17.33
CA GLY A 484 22.34 -22.32 17.58
C GLY A 484 22.10 -21.29 18.69
N SER A 485 20.91 -21.27 19.30
CA SER A 485 20.61 -20.36 20.42
C SER A 485 21.22 -20.86 21.73
N LEU A 486 21.92 -19.97 22.46
CA LEU A 486 22.57 -20.30 23.74
C LEU A 486 21.55 -20.58 24.85
N ASP A 487 20.32 -20.06 24.73
CA ASP A 487 19.25 -20.23 25.71
C ASP A 487 17.98 -20.90 25.13
N GLY A 488 17.74 -20.81 23.81
CA GLY A 488 16.74 -21.60 23.07
C GLY A 488 15.29 -21.43 23.51
N ARG A 489 14.92 -20.34 24.18
CA ARG A 489 13.65 -20.26 24.92
C ARG A 489 12.47 -19.80 24.07
N ILE A 490 11.37 -20.53 24.18
CA ILE A 490 10.01 -20.06 23.85
C ILE A 490 9.38 -19.56 25.16
N SER A 491 8.86 -18.34 25.16
CA SER A 491 8.32 -17.68 26.35
C SER A 491 6.91 -17.19 26.09
N VAL A 492 5.99 -17.57 26.98
CA VAL A 492 4.57 -17.24 26.93
C VAL A 492 4.20 -16.57 28.26
N GLN A 493 3.79 -15.31 28.22
CA GLN A 493 3.61 -14.49 29.43
C GLN A 493 2.24 -13.81 29.41
N GLY A 494 1.43 -13.96 30.46
CA GLY A 494 0.13 -13.27 30.53
C GLY A 494 -0.87 -13.68 29.45
N CYS A 495 -0.62 -14.77 28.72
CA CYS A 495 -1.54 -15.29 27.71
C CYS A 495 -2.61 -16.17 28.37
N MET A 496 -3.79 -16.26 27.76
CA MET A 496 -4.90 -17.07 28.28
C MET A 496 -4.84 -18.51 27.75
N ASP A 497 -4.87 -18.71 26.43
CA ASP A 497 -4.93 -20.05 25.81
C ASP A 497 -3.98 -20.22 24.61
N VAL A 498 -2.67 -20.24 24.88
CA VAL A 498 -1.64 -20.46 23.85
C VAL A 498 -1.02 -21.84 23.98
N LEU A 499 -1.26 -22.69 22.98
CA LEU A 499 -0.68 -24.02 22.89
C LEU A 499 0.79 -23.96 22.44
N VAL A 500 1.68 -24.70 23.10
CA VAL A 500 3.08 -24.86 22.68
C VAL A 500 3.36 -26.34 22.43
N LYS A 501 3.62 -26.73 21.18
CA LYS A 501 3.73 -28.16 20.81
C LYS A 501 4.71 -28.41 19.66
N GLY A 502 5.44 -29.53 19.71
CA GLY A 502 6.20 -30.03 18.56
C GLY A 502 7.42 -29.19 18.15
N ASN A 503 7.82 -28.21 18.96
CA ASN A 503 9.02 -27.40 18.71
C ASN A 503 10.30 -28.21 19.06
N THR A 504 11.39 -27.99 18.32
CA THR A 504 12.68 -28.67 18.48
C THR A 504 13.83 -27.67 18.58
N GLY A 505 14.93 -28.02 19.25
CA GLY A 505 16.12 -27.16 19.28
C GLY A 505 17.27 -27.65 20.16
N THR A 506 18.46 -27.06 19.99
CA THR A 506 19.69 -27.39 20.74
C THR A 506 20.00 -26.30 21.78
N GLY A 507 19.46 -26.45 23.00
CA GLY A 507 19.67 -25.58 24.17
C GLY A 507 18.87 -26.12 25.37
N ASP A 508 19.38 -25.98 26.61
CA ASP A 508 18.97 -26.70 27.85
C ASP A 508 17.50 -26.53 28.33
N GLN A 509 16.61 -25.90 27.55
CA GLN A 509 15.21 -25.64 27.91
C GLN A 509 14.25 -25.71 26.72
N ALA A 510 14.62 -26.28 25.56
CA ALA A 510 13.72 -26.39 24.40
C ALA A 510 12.43 -27.21 24.66
N GLY A 511 12.33 -27.87 25.83
CA GLY A 511 11.18 -28.69 26.24
C GLY A 511 10.28 -28.11 27.35
N ASN A 512 10.61 -26.99 27.99
CA ASN A 512 9.78 -26.43 29.07
C ASN A 512 9.51 -24.94 28.82
N ALA A 513 8.35 -24.63 28.25
CA ALA A 513 7.78 -23.30 28.38
C ALA A 513 7.65 -23.00 29.88
N THR A 514 8.36 -21.99 30.40
CA THR A 514 7.99 -21.41 31.69
C THR A 514 6.71 -20.62 31.49
N ALA A 515 5.57 -21.31 31.55
CA ALA A 515 4.26 -20.68 31.66
C ALA A 515 4.18 -20.02 33.04
N SER A 516 4.61 -18.76 33.13
CA SER A 516 4.31 -17.94 34.31
C SER A 516 2.87 -17.41 34.16
N ASN A 517 1.91 -18.30 34.39
CA ASN A 517 0.56 -18.01 34.90
C ASN A 517 -0.19 -19.34 35.01
N GLN A 518 -0.11 -19.96 36.19
CA GLN A 518 -1.13 -20.90 36.64
C GLN A 518 -2.40 -20.08 36.90
N PRO A 519 -3.54 -20.31 36.21
CA PRO A 519 -4.81 -19.99 36.82
C PRO A 519 -4.96 -20.94 38.01
N ALA A 520 -5.27 -20.36 39.18
CA ALA A 520 -5.64 -21.14 40.35
C ALA A 520 -6.87 -21.99 39.99
N LEU A 521 -6.65 -23.27 39.69
CA LEU A 521 -7.68 -24.28 39.83
C LEU A 521 -7.94 -24.44 41.33
N GLN A 522 -9.04 -23.87 41.81
CA GLN A 522 -9.73 -24.35 43.00
C GLN A 522 -11.20 -24.57 42.65
N ASN A 523 -11.52 -25.86 42.51
CA ASN A 523 -12.80 -26.58 42.65
C ASN A 523 -14.08 -25.99 42.07
#